data_AF-A0A934E2R6-F1
#
_entry.id   AF-A0A934E2R6-F1
#
_cell.length_a   1.000
_cell.length_b   1.000
_cell.length_c   1.000
_cell.angle_alpha   90.00
_cell.angle_beta   90.00
_cell.angle_gamma   90.00
#
_symmetry.space_group_name_H-M   'P 1'
#
loop_
_entity.id
_entity.type
_entity.pdbx_description
1 polymer ?
#
loop_
_entity_poly.entity_id
_entity_poly.type
_entity_poly.pdbx_seq_one_letter_code
_entity_poly.pdbx_strand_id
1 'polypeptide(L)'
;MNTIHSRSNQAIDIQKVTGFAKESDEALNAVLSDVLQTREVRQFLITIIPEYLNVWAGGSWWKKAVSKSAGYMVNKQLSRPGDAFGNREFSSLFENEKFIKNIAEQLPAVINGLVGALCATLVNLEQFSDEEKKQLVEELLTRTSRGKTGALLTNCARVLNDIHNADPEFLARILAPGVVKWLEATDFGEIKEAVDNFAPGFLALVTMINNIIWQYPSKVVGIFSLLPPFLKMVAGAAGISLKKTNGLPPDLLTDIVISLLKEIDGREIAGLVNELMEIGRKLHTGSALIGEPGAPLLPKALAAKLDEIVSQIDATTFWKGRIALAEIKATFDEALTDTVYRHPENVALGMIKGPKLVNIRMRSRNRGMSHLESMDGESLSENITHLLSAYDVQETAEIFNSFLKILNRFGEQKPEALSEFIGQVINAVDLDELADAARLVFEGTGDALRPVARTILPSLVVWGCDILQPEDDENEDDASRAREALRSLFLTEEV
;
A
#
# COMPACT_ATOMS: atom_id res chain seq x y z
N MET A 1 51.53 2.01 -11.99
CA MET A 1 52.18 2.12 -10.68
C MET A 1 51.72 3.41 -10.03
N ASN A 2 50.65 3.37 -9.25
CA ASN A 2 50.19 4.47 -8.40
C ASN A 2 49.89 3.87 -7.02
N THR A 3 50.72 4.22 -6.04
CA THR A 3 50.64 3.74 -4.65
C THR A 3 49.69 4.66 -3.89
N ILE A 4 48.53 4.14 -3.49
CA ILE A 4 47.61 4.82 -2.58
C ILE A 4 48.10 4.53 -1.15
N HIS A 5 48.57 5.57 -0.45
CA HIS A 5 48.85 5.50 0.98
C HIS A 5 47.55 5.70 1.77
N SER A 6 47.07 4.67 2.47
CA SER A 6 46.04 4.84 3.49
C SER A 6 46.66 5.41 4.78
N ARG A 7 46.19 6.59 5.17
CA ARG A 7 46.41 7.16 6.50
C ARG A 7 45.30 6.64 7.42
N SER A 8 45.62 5.66 8.25
CA SER A 8 44.79 5.27 9.38
C SER A 8 45.65 4.58 10.44
N ASN A 9 46.47 5.37 11.13
CA ASN A 9 47.22 4.96 12.32
C ASN A 9 46.64 5.67 13.55
N GLN A 10 45.32 5.55 13.76
CA GLN A 10 44.70 5.92 15.04
C GLN A 10 44.79 4.71 15.96
N ALA A 11 45.62 4.82 17.00
CA ALA A 11 45.65 3.88 18.11
C ALA A 11 44.28 3.91 18.80
N ILE A 12 43.58 2.78 18.79
CA ILE A 12 42.38 2.56 19.59
C ILE A 12 42.85 2.46 21.03
N ASP A 13 42.65 3.52 21.81
CA ASP A 13 42.92 3.53 23.24
C ASP A 13 41.81 2.74 23.95
N ILE A 14 42.06 1.46 24.20
CA ILE A 14 41.16 0.58 24.94
C ILE A 14 41.32 0.93 26.43
N GLN A 15 40.47 1.84 26.93
CA GLN A 15 40.30 2.03 28.36
C GLN A 15 39.85 0.71 29.00
N LYS A 16 40.74 0.09 29.75
CA LYS A 16 40.49 -1.11 30.56
C LYS A 16 39.54 -0.73 31.70
N VAL A 17 38.25 -1.08 31.57
CA VAL A 17 37.25 -0.96 32.64
C VAL A 17 37.53 -2.04 33.69
N THR A 18 38.38 -1.76 34.67
CA THR A 18 38.84 -2.75 35.67
C THR A 18 38.02 -2.78 36.98
N GLY A 19 36.87 -2.10 37.05
CA GLY A 19 36.07 -2.00 38.28
C GLY A 19 34.88 -2.98 38.42
N PHE A 20 34.30 -3.44 37.32
CA PHE A 20 33.05 -4.22 37.32
C PHE A 20 33.25 -5.74 37.16
N ALA A 21 34.47 -6.21 36.90
CA ALA A 21 34.71 -7.58 36.43
C ALA A 21 34.50 -8.67 37.50
N LYS A 22 34.71 -8.38 38.78
CA LYS A 22 34.80 -9.45 39.78
C LYS A 22 33.43 -10.04 40.18
N GLU A 23 32.42 -9.20 40.36
CA GLU A 23 31.05 -9.68 40.65
C GLU A 23 30.40 -10.32 39.41
N SER A 24 30.67 -9.79 38.21
CA SER A 24 30.18 -10.40 36.96
C SER A 24 30.76 -11.79 36.72
N ASP A 25 32.04 -12.00 37.07
CA ASP A 25 32.71 -13.29 36.94
C ASP A 25 32.13 -14.34 37.90
N GLU A 26 31.80 -13.94 39.14
CA GLU A 26 31.18 -14.85 40.12
C GLU A 26 29.75 -15.25 39.69
N ALA A 27 28.95 -14.31 39.20
CA ALA A 27 27.61 -14.58 38.67
C ALA A 27 27.66 -15.48 37.42
N LEU A 28 28.58 -15.21 36.49
CA LEU A 28 28.79 -16.02 35.30
C LEU A 28 29.24 -17.44 35.66
N ASN A 29 30.17 -17.59 36.61
CA ASN A 29 30.63 -18.90 37.07
C ASN A 29 29.52 -19.69 37.76
N ALA A 30 28.65 -19.03 38.52
CA ALA A 30 27.48 -19.67 39.11
C ALA A 30 26.49 -20.16 38.03
N VAL A 31 26.16 -19.31 37.04
CA VAL A 31 25.32 -19.69 35.90
C VAL A 31 25.93 -20.83 35.11
N LEU A 32 27.23 -20.74 34.76
CA LEU A 32 27.94 -21.79 34.05
C LEU A 32 27.95 -23.09 34.84
N SER A 33 28.23 -23.04 36.15
CA SER A 33 28.18 -24.22 37.01
C SER A 33 26.81 -24.88 36.99
N ASP A 34 25.74 -24.10 37.14
CA ASP A 34 24.36 -24.62 37.15
C ASP A 34 23.97 -25.19 35.78
N VAL A 35 24.31 -24.50 34.69
CA VAL A 35 24.08 -24.94 33.30
C VAL A 35 24.88 -26.22 32.98
N LEU A 36 26.16 -26.28 33.34
CA LEU A 36 27.03 -27.45 33.15
C LEU A 36 26.57 -28.68 33.95
N GLN A 37 25.80 -28.47 35.01
CA GLN A 37 25.21 -29.56 35.78
C GLN A 37 23.91 -30.11 35.17
N THR A 38 23.32 -29.45 34.18
CA THR A 38 22.11 -29.94 33.52
C THR A 38 22.38 -31.18 32.68
N ARG A 39 21.39 -32.07 32.57
CA ARG A 39 21.53 -33.31 31.79
C ARG A 39 21.83 -33.02 30.32
N GLU A 40 21.17 -32.01 29.76
CA GLU A 40 21.23 -31.62 28.36
C GLU A 40 22.62 -31.11 27.97
N VAL A 41 23.19 -30.21 28.76
CA VAL A 41 24.53 -29.66 28.50
C VAL A 41 25.60 -30.73 28.72
N ARG A 42 25.45 -31.58 29.73
CA ARG A 42 26.36 -32.73 29.91
C ARG A 42 26.32 -33.68 28.73
N GLN A 43 25.14 -34.02 28.23
CA GLN A 43 25.00 -34.87 27.04
C GLN A 43 25.65 -34.22 25.82
N PHE A 44 25.42 -32.92 25.60
CA PHE A 44 26.06 -32.16 24.53
C PHE A 44 27.59 -32.15 24.65
N LEU A 45 28.13 -31.92 25.84
CA LEU A 45 29.57 -31.94 26.09
C LEU A 45 30.18 -33.34 25.95
N ILE A 46 29.45 -34.40 26.33
CA ILE A 46 29.86 -35.79 26.09
C ILE A 46 29.98 -36.06 24.59
N THR A 47 29.15 -35.43 23.75
CA THR A 47 29.25 -35.56 22.29
C THR A 47 30.39 -34.75 21.71
N ILE A 48 30.52 -33.47 22.09
CA ILE A 48 31.45 -32.53 21.43
C ILE A 48 32.88 -32.65 21.92
N ILE A 49 33.11 -32.82 23.22
CA ILE A 49 34.47 -32.83 23.76
C ILE A 49 35.31 -33.95 23.12
N PRO A 50 34.82 -35.19 22.94
CA PRO A 50 35.57 -36.22 22.24
C PRO A 50 35.89 -35.87 20.78
N GLU A 51 34.97 -35.26 20.04
CA GLU A 51 35.23 -34.81 18.66
C GLU A 51 36.31 -33.73 18.62
N TYR A 52 36.20 -32.70 19.48
CA TYR A 52 37.19 -31.65 19.59
C TYR A 52 38.58 -32.20 19.95
N LEU A 53 38.65 -33.08 20.96
CA LEU A 53 39.89 -33.72 21.37
C LEU A 53 40.49 -34.60 20.26
N ASN A 54 39.66 -35.23 19.44
CA ASN A 54 40.11 -36.00 18.27
C ASN A 54 40.68 -35.10 17.17
N VAL A 55 40.02 -33.96 16.88
CA VAL A 55 40.51 -32.95 15.93
C VAL A 55 41.84 -32.37 16.41
N TRP A 56 41.94 -31.99 17.69
CA TRP A 56 43.18 -31.47 18.29
C TRP A 56 44.32 -32.49 18.25
N ALA A 57 44.00 -33.78 18.42
CA ALA A 57 45.00 -34.83 18.39
C ALA A 57 45.64 -35.01 17.01
N GLY A 58 44.89 -34.77 15.93
CA GLY A 58 45.35 -34.86 14.55
C GLY A 58 46.05 -36.18 14.26
N GLY A 59 47.23 -36.13 13.62
CA GLY A 59 48.05 -37.30 13.33
C GLY A 59 48.96 -37.79 14.47
N SER A 60 49.09 -37.03 15.56
CA SER A 60 50.10 -37.27 16.59
C SER A 60 49.69 -38.38 17.55
N TRP A 61 50.51 -39.43 17.65
CA TRP A 61 50.20 -40.60 18.47
C TRP A 61 50.06 -40.29 19.97
N TRP A 62 50.89 -39.40 20.52
CA TRP A 62 50.82 -39.03 21.94
C TRP A 62 49.61 -38.14 22.22
N LYS A 63 49.28 -37.21 21.32
CA LYS A 63 48.06 -36.39 21.45
C LYS A 63 46.81 -37.26 21.37
N LYS A 64 46.81 -38.31 20.53
CA LYS A 64 45.73 -39.32 20.49
C LYS A 64 45.60 -40.07 21.81
N ALA A 65 46.71 -40.42 22.46
CA ALA A 65 46.68 -41.06 23.77
C ALA A 65 46.10 -40.13 24.85
N VAL A 66 46.53 -38.85 24.87
CA VAL A 66 45.99 -37.82 25.78
C VAL A 66 44.51 -37.57 25.52
N SER A 67 44.12 -37.41 24.25
CA SER A 67 42.73 -37.23 23.82
C SER A 67 41.83 -38.39 24.24
N LYS A 68 42.27 -39.64 24.04
CA LYS A 68 41.52 -40.82 24.51
C LYS A 68 41.37 -40.84 26.03
N SER A 69 42.42 -40.50 26.77
CA SER A 69 42.39 -40.47 28.24
C SER A 69 41.47 -39.37 28.76
N ALA A 70 41.60 -38.14 28.23
CA ALA A 70 40.76 -37.01 28.57
C ALA A 70 39.29 -37.25 28.18
N GLY A 71 39.03 -37.78 26.98
CA GLY A 71 37.69 -38.15 26.52
C GLY A 71 37.06 -39.23 27.41
N TYR A 72 37.84 -40.24 27.84
CA TYR A 72 37.37 -41.23 28.81
C TYR A 72 37.06 -40.61 30.17
N MET A 73 37.91 -39.70 30.69
CA MET A 73 37.65 -39.01 31.95
C MET A 73 36.41 -38.13 31.91
N VAL A 74 36.25 -37.34 30.84
CA VAL A 74 35.09 -36.47 30.61
C VAL A 74 33.82 -37.31 30.50
N ASN A 75 33.84 -38.36 29.68
CA ASN A 75 32.70 -39.27 29.55
C ASN A 75 32.37 -39.92 30.91
N LYS A 76 33.37 -40.40 31.65
CA LYS A 76 33.17 -41.02 32.97
C LYS A 76 32.65 -40.04 34.02
N GLN A 77 33.09 -38.79 34.02
CA GLN A 77 32.63 -37.78 34.97
C GLN A 77 31.21 -37.28 34.64
N LEU A 78 30.91 -37.08 33.36
CA LEU A 78 29.63 -36.55 32.90
C LEU A 78 28.53 -37.63 32.81
N SER A 79 28.89 -38.91 32.64
CA SER A 79 27.96 -40.05 32.55
C SER A 79 27.63 -40.71 33.89
N ARG A 80 27.94 -40.09 35.04
CA ARG A 80 27.54 -40.63 36.35
C ARG A 80 26.01 -40.84 36.40
N PRO A 81 25.52 -41.94 36.99
CA PRO A 81 24.10 -42.32 36.96
C PRO A 81 23.21 -41.23 37.55
N GLY A 82 22.01 -41.07 36.96
CA GLY A 82 21.10 -39.94 37.14
C GLY A 82 20.74 -39.59 38.59
N ASP A 83 20.89 -40.54 39.51
CA ASP A 83 20.51 -40.40 40.92
C ASP A 83 21.46 -39.47 41.72
N ALA A 84 22.70 -39.25 41.26
CA ALA A 84 23.69 -38.46 41.99
C ALA A 84 23.55 -36.94 41.82
N PHE A 85 22.82 -36.46 40.81
CA PHE A 85 22.73 -35.03 40.47
C PHE A 85 21.32 -34.45 40.61
N GLY A 86 20.38 -35.23 41.13
CA GLY A 86 18.96 -34.89 41.10
C GLY A 86 18.44 -34.75 39.66
N ASN A 87 17.13 -34.81 39.48
CA ASN A 87 16.50 -34.46 38.20
C ASN A 87 16.59 -32.94 37.97
N ARG A 88 17.80 -32.36 37.95
CA ARG A 88 18.04 -30.97 37.51
C ARG A 88 17.93 -30.94 35.99
N GLU A 89 16.70 -30.99 35.52
CA GLU A 89 16.35 -30.73 34.13
C GLU A 89 16.66 -29.27 33.82
N PHE A 90 17.09 -28.97 32.60
CA PHE A 90 17.37 -27.60 32.17
C PHE A 90 16.17 -26.67 32.42
N SER A 91 14.94 -27.17 32.26
CA SER A 91 13.68 -26.48 32.58
C SER A 91 13.61 -25.99 34.03
N SER A 92 14.03 -26.81 35.00
CA SER A 92 13.95 -26.49 36.43
C SER A 92 14.83 -25.31 36.85
N LEU A 93 15.91 -25.02 36.09
CA LEU A 93 16.74 -23.84 36.36
C LEU A 93 15.99 -22.53 36.07
N PHE A 94 15.06 -22.54 35.11
CA PHE A 94 14.22 -21.38 34.78
C PHE A 94 13.04 -21.18 35.73
N GLU A 95 12.89 -22.02 36.76
CA GLU A 95 11.98 -21.76 37.88
C GLU A 95 12.66 -20.91 38.97
N ASN A 96 13.99 -20.80 38.94
CA ASN A 96 14.76 -20.03 39.93
C ASN A 96 14.96 -18.58 39.45
N GLU A 97 14.28 -17.64 40.10
CA GLU A 97 14.36 -16.20 39.80
C GLU A 97 15.81 -15.66 39.80
N LYS A 98 16.65 -16.13 40.73
CA LYS A 98 18.05 -15.71 40.80
C LYS A 98 18.84 -16.18 39.58
N PHE A 99 18.57 -17.40 39.11
CA PHE A 99 19.20 -17.93 37.90
C PHE A 99 18.72 -17.16 36.66
N ILE A 100 17.43 -16.84 36.55
CA ILE A 100 16.89 -16.02 35.46
C ILE A 100 17.55 -14.64 35.43
N LYS A 101 17.67 -13.97 36.59
CA LYS A 101 18.35 -12.66 36.70
C LYS A 101 19.81 -12.75 36.29
N ASN A 102 20.54 -13.72 36.83
CA ASN A 102 21.96 -13.90 36.50
C ASN A 102 22.16 -14.22 35.01
N ILE A 103 21.27 -15.03 34.40
CA ILE A 103 21.29 -15.24 32.95
C ILE A 103 20.98 -13.94 32.21
N ALA A 104 19.94 -13.21 32.60
CA ALA A 104 19.54 -11.98 31.93
C ALA A 104 20.66 -10.91 31.94
N GLU A 105 21.43 -10.83 33.03
CA GLU A 105 22.61 -9.95 33.14
C GLU A 105 23.74 -10.35 32.19
N GLN A 106 23.95 -11.66 31.99
CA GLN A 106 25.00 -12.20 31.11
C GLN A 106 24.54 -12.36 29.65
N LEU A 107 23.23 -12.33 29.42
CA LEU A 107 22.61 -12.58 28.13
C LEU A 107 23.12 -11.61 27.03
N PRO A 108 23.32 -10.30 27.27
CA PRO A 108 23.89 -9.41 26.26
C PRO A 108 25.30 -9.84 25.83
N ALA A 109 26.16 -10.25 26.76
CA ALA A 109 27.51 -10.72 26.44
C ALA A 109 27.48 -12.02 25.65
N VAL A 110 26.60 -12.95 26.03
CA VAL A 110 26.38 -14.21 25.29
C VAL A 110 25.82 -13.93 23.89
N ILE A 111 24.80 -13.07 23.76
CA ILE A 111 24.24 -12.67 22.48
C ILE A 111 25.31 -12.01 21.61
N ASN A 112 26.07 -11.05 22.13
CA ASN A 112 27.13 -10.37 21.37
C ASN A 112 28.23 -11.35 20.95
N GLY A 113 28.62 -12.29 21.82
CA GLY A 113 29.56 -13.35 21.49
C GLY A 113 29.04 -14.29 20.41
N LEU A 114 27.77 -14.70 20.50
CA LEU A 114 27.10 -15.52 19.48
C LEU A 114 26.95 -14.77 18.16
N VAL A 115 26.54 -13.49 18.17
CA VAL A 115 26.45 -12.65 16.98
C VAL A 115 27.83 -12.47 16.36
N GLY A 116 28.88 -12.19 17.16
CA GLY A 116 30.25 -12.10 16.66
C GLY A 116 30.75 -13.41 16.06
N ALA A 117 30.45 -14.54 16.71
CA ALA A 117 30.75 -15.87 16.18
C ALA A 117 29.97 -16.14 14.88
N LEU A 118 28.67 -15.81 14.82
CA LEU A 118 27.85 -15.92 13.62
C LEU A 118 28.38 -15.05 12.49
N CYS A 119 28.76 -13.79 12.76
CA CYS A 119 29.40 -12.92 11.77
C CYS A 119 30.70 -13.53 11.25
N ALA A 120 31.56 -14.03 12.14
CA ALA A 120 32.79 -14.72 11.74
C ALA A 120 32.51 -15.99 10.93
N THR A 121 31.48 -16.76 11.31
CA THR A 121 31.02 -17.92 10.55
C THR A 121 30.47 -17.50 9.19
N LEU A 122 29.68 -16.43 9.08
CA LEU A 122 29.13 -15.91 7.82
C LEU A 122 30.23 -15.47 6.87
N VAL A 123 31.25 -14.74 7.36
CA VAL A 123 32.43 -14.36 6.56
C VAL A 123 33.19 -15.60 6.06
N ASN A 124 33.23 -16.68 6.84
CA ASN A 124 33.83 -17.93 6.38
C ASN A 124 32.91 -18.73 5.45
N LEU A 125 31.58 -18.64 5.63
CA LEU A 125 30.58 -19.24 4.76
C LEU A 125 30.60 -18.60 3.38
N GLU A 126 30.97 -17.33 3.23
CA GLU A 126 31.17 -16.71 1.91
C GLU A 126 32.13 -17.53 1.03
N GLN A 127 33.12 -18.19 1.63
CA GLN A 127 34.12 -19.02 0.96
C GLN A 127 33.59 -20.41 0.56
N PHE A 128 32.42 -20.80 1.04
CA PHE A 128 31.82 -22.11 0.74
C PHE A 128 31.20 -22.09 -0.65
N SER A 129 31.13 -23.27 -1.28
CA SER A 129 30.35 -23.45 -2.50
C SER A 129 28.85 -23.30 -2.22
N ASP A 130 28.08 -22.96 -3.26
CA ASP A 130 26.62 -22.74 -3.12
C ASP A 130 25.88 -23.99 -2.62
N GLU A 131 26.34 -25.19 -2.97
CA GLU A 131 25.73 -26.43 -2.48
C GLU A 131 26.02 -26.69 -1.00
N GLU A 132 27.22 -26.35 -0.51
CA GLU A 132 27.54 -26.45 0.93
C GLU A 132 26.71 -25.44 1.75
N LYS A 133 26.52 -24.22 1.22
CA LYS A 133 25.65 -23.20 1.85
C LYS A 133 24.20 -23.71 1.94
N LYS A 134 23.65 -24.27 0.86
CA LYS A 134 22.29 -24.83 0.84
C LYS A 134 22.13 -25.98 1.83
N GLN A 135 23.05 -26.94 1.83
CA GLN A 135 23.00 -28.08 2.74
C GLN A 135 23.04 -27.64 4.21
N LEU A 136 23.91 -26.68 4.55
CA LEU A 136 24.01 -26.15 5.90
C LEU A 136 22.70 -25.47 6.35
N VAL A 137 22.09 -24.66 5.47
CA VAL A 137 20.80 -24.01 5.74
C VAL A 137 19.68 -25.05 5.89
N GLU A 138 19.63 -26.07 5.03
CA GLU A 138 18.63 -27.14 5.10
C GLU A 138 18.74 -27.95 6.42
N GLU A 139 19.95 -28.31 6.82
CA GLU A 139 20.19 -29.02 8.09
C GLU A 139 19.80 -28.17 9.30
N LEU A 140 20.05 -26.86 9.28
CA LEU A 140 19.62 -25.95 10.34
C LEU A 140 18.09 -25.82 10.41
N LEU A 141 17.42 -25.64 9.27
CA LEU A 141 15.97 -25.46 9.20
C LEU A 141 15.22 -26.73 9.64
N THR A 142 15.64 -27.90 9.15
CA THR A 142 15.00 -29.19 9.46
C THR A 142 15.16 -29.59 10.93
N ARG A 143 16.27 -29.23 11.58
CA ARG A 143 16.52 -29.56 12.99
C ARG A 143 15.82 -28.61 13.97
N THR A 144 15.54 -27.37 13.58
CA THR A 144 14.96 -26.33 14.46
C THR A 144 13.42 -26.35 14.47
N SER A 145 12.79 -26.89 13.42
CA SER A 145 11.34 -26.87 13.18
C SER A 145 10.57 -28.03 13.86
N ARG A 146 10.31 -27.95 15.17
CA ARG A 146 9.42 -28.91 15.90
C ARG A 146 8.24 -28.26 16.62
N GLY A 147 7.62 -27.22 16.05
CA GLY A 147 6.37 -26.60 16.54
C GLY A 147 6.45 -25.84 17.87
N LYS A 148 7.49 -26.05 18.69
CA LYS A 148 7.74 -25.35 19.96
C LYS A 148 7.96 -23.84 19.78
N THR A 149 8.33 -23.40 18.58
CA THR A 149 8.52 -21.99 18.22
C THR A 149 7.23 -21.17 18.32
N GLY A 150 6.06 -21.74 18.02
CA GLY A 150 4.78 -21.03 18.14
C GLY A 150 4.38 -20.73 19.59
N ALA A 151 4.61 -21.67 20.50
CA ALA A 151 4.38 -21.47 21.93
C ALA A 151 5.36 -20.43 22.51
N LEU A 152 6.63 -20.48 22.10
CA LEU A 152 7.63 -19.47 22.47
C LEU A 152 7.22 -18.08 21.98
N LEU A 153 6.84 -17.93 20.71
CA LEU A 153 6.42 -16.65 20.14
C LEU A 153 5.19 -16.07 20.86
N THR A 154 4.24 -16.93 21.23
CA THR A 154 3.06 -16.52 22.02
C THR A 154 3.47 -16.03 23.41
N ASN A 155 4.39 -16.72 24.09
CA ASN A 155 4.87 -16.30 25.40
C ASN A 155 5.70 -15.01 25.32
N CYS A 156 6.55 -14.86 24.31
CA CYS A 156 7.27 -13.61 24.05
C CYS A 156 6.30 -12.45 23.81
N ALA A 157 5.24 -12.66 23.01
CA ALA A 157 4.24 -11.63 22.78
C ALA A 157 3.53 -11.20 24.07
N ARG A 158 3.25 -12.14 25.00
CA ARG A 158 2.70 -11.81 26.32
C ARG A 158 3.65 -10.95 27.15
N VAL A 159 4.92 -11.36 27.27
CA VAL A 159 5.94 -10.62 28.02
C VAL A 159 6.14 -9.23 27.42
N LEU A 160 6.23 -9.11 26.09
CA LEU A 160 6.35 -7.82 25.42
C LEU A 160 5.12 -6.93 25.65
N ASN A 161 3.91 -7.51 25.68
CA ASN A 161 2.69 -6.78 25.99
C ASN A 161 2.68 -6.29 27.44
N ASP A 162 3.14 -7.11 28.39
CA ASP A 162 3.23 -6.72 29.81
C ASP A 162 4.24 -5.57 30.00
N ILE A 163 5.39 -5.63 29.34
CA ILE A 163 6.38 -4.55 29.31
C ILE A 163 5.78 -3.28 28.68
N HIS A 164 5.11 -3.40 27.53
CA HIS A 164 4.50 -2.27 26.84
C HIS A 164 3.38 -1.60 27.66
N ASN A 165 2.57 -2.39 28.38
CA ASN A 165 1.54 -1.85 29.28
C ASN A 165 2.13 -1.08 30.46
N ALA A 166 3.32 -1.47 30.94
CA ALA A 166 4.01 -0.79 32.04
C ALA A 166 4.80 0.45 31.56
N ASP A 167 5.46 0.37 30.41
CA ASP A 167 6.24 1.45 29.79
C ASP A 167 6.13 1.35 28.25
N PRO A 168 5.20 2.09 27.62
CA PRO A 168 4.97 2.04 26.18
C PRO A 168 6.19 2.44 25.34
N GLU A 169 7.08 3.27 25.87
CA GLU A 169 8.26 3.81 25.17
C GLU A 169 9.53 2.97 25.39
N PHE A 170 9.46 1.96 26.28
CA PHE A 170 10.61 1.14 26.66
C PHE A 170 11.38 0.59 25.44
N LEU A 171 10.68 -0.05 24.51
CA LEU A 171 11.32 -0.66 23.33
C LEU A 171 11.95 0.38 22.42
N ALA A 172 11.29 1.52 22.18
CA ALA A 172 11.83 2.59 21.35
C ALA A 172 13.12 3.15 21.95
N ARG A 173 13.13 3.38 23.27
CA ARG A 173 14.28 3.91 24.00
C ARG A 173 15.47 2.95 23.98
N ILE A 174 15.22 1.65 24.17
CA ILE A 174 16.28 0.62 24.18
C ILE A 174 16.81 0.33 22.77
N LEU A 175 15.94 0.30 21.75
CA LEU A 175 16.34 -0.05 20.38
C LEU A 175 16.96 1.11 19.60
N ALA A 176 16.62 2.37 19.91
CA ALA A 176 17.06 3.52 19.13
C ALA A 176 18.59 3.58 18.90
N PRO A 177 19.48 3.40 19.91
CA PRO A 177 20.92 3.41 19.68
C PRO A 177 21.39 2.28 18.77
N GLY A 178 20.76 1.10 18.87
CA GLY A 178 21.06 -0.05 18.04
C GLY A 178 20.63 0.16 16.59
N VAL A 179 19.43 0.72 16.38
CA VAL A 179 18.90 1.04 15.05
C VAL A 179 19.79 2.07 14.34
N VAL A 180 20.25 3.11 15.05
CA VAL A 180 21.17 4.11 14.47
C VAL A 180 22.46 3.46 14.00
N LYS A 181 23.13 2.68 14.86
CA LYS A 181 24.37 1.98 14.49
C LYS A 181 24.16 0.97 13.35
N TRP A 182 23.02 0.28 13.34
CA TRP A 182 22.67 -0.64 12.27
C TRP A 182 22.50 0.10 10.94
N LEU A 183 21.77 1.22 10.92
CA LEU A 183 21.59 2.05 9.72
C LEU A 183 22.93 2.57 9.19
N GLU A 184 23.83 3.00 10.06
CA GLU A 184 25.16 3.49 9.68
C GLU A 184 26.07 2.40 9.09
N ALA A 185 25.93 1.16 9.55
CA ALA A 185 26.77 0.03 9.14
C ALA A 185 26.21 -0.77 7.95
N THR A 186 24.95 -0.53 7.57
CA THR A 186 24.26 -1.33 6.56
C THR A 186 24.47 -0.76 5.16
N ASP A 187 24.94 -1.62 4.24
CA ASP A 187 24.95 -1.32 2.81
C ASP A 187 23.58 -1.65 2.18
N PHE A 188 22.79 -0.62 1.91
CA PHE A 188 21.47 -0.77 1.29
C PHE A 188 21.54 -1.24 -0.17
N GLY A 189 22.68 -1.07 -0.86
CA GLY A 189 22.90 -1.60 -2.20
C GLY A 189 22.93 -3.12 -2.20
N GLU A 190 23.71 -3.70 -1.29
CA GLU A 190 23.78 -5.16 -1.09
C GLU A 190 22.44 -5.74 -0.61
N ILE A 191 21.70 -5.00 0.24
CA ILE A 191 20.32 -5.41 0.62
C ILE A 191 19.41 -5.45 -0.61
N LYS A 192 19.48 -4.45 -1.49
CA LYS A 192 18.68 -4.43 -2.72
C LYS A 192 19.00 -5.65 -3.59
N GLU A 193 20.28 -5.89 -3.86
CA GLU A 193 20.71 -7.05 -4.65
C GLU A 193 20.26 -8.38 -4.03
N ALA A 194 20.36 -8.52 -2.70
CA ALA A 194 19.87 -9.69 -1.99
C ALA A 194 18.35 -9.86 -2.14
N VAL A 195 17.57 -8.78 -2.07
CA VAL A 195 16.11 -8.80 -2.25
C VAL A 195 15.75 -9.20 -3.68
N ASP A 196 16.41 -8.61 -4.68
CA ASP A 196 16.17 -8.92 -6.10
C ASP A 196 16.45 -10.40 -6.40
N ASN A 197 17.53 -10.95 -5.85
CA ASN A 197 17.88 -12.36 -5.99
C ASN A 197 16.98 -13.31 -5.17
N PHE A 198 16.41 -12.83 -4.06
CA PHE A 198 15.55 -13.62 -3.18
C PHE A 198 14.09 -13.68 -3.67
N ALA A 199 13.66 -12.75 -4.54
CA ALA A 199 12.27 -12.61 -4.96
C ALA A 199 11.61 -13.94 -5.41
N PRO A 200 12.22 -14.80 -6.25
CA PRO A 200 11.61 -16.07 -6.64
C PRO A 200 11.41 -17.03 -5.45
N GLY A 201 12.40 -17.11 -4.55
CA GLY A 201 12.34 -17.94 -3.34
C GLY A 201 11.29 -17.43 -2.35
N PHE A 202 11.19 -16.11 -2.20
CA PHE A 202 10.16 -15.47 -1.41
C PHE A 202 8.75 -15.75 -1.95
N LEU A 203 8.54 -15.64 -3.26
CA LEU A 203 7.25 -15.95 -3.90
C LEU A 203 6.84 -17.42 -3.68
N ALA A 204 7.79 -18.35 -3.77
CA ALA A 204 7.55 -19.76 -3.45
C ALA A 204 7.14 -19.95 -1.98
N LEU A 205 7.83 -19.27 -1.06
CA LEU A 205 7.51 -19.28 0.37
C LEU A 205 6.11 -18.70 0.64
N VAL A 206 5.79 -17.54 0.06
CA VAL A 206 4.46 -16.90 0.18
C VAL A 206 3.38 -17.82 -0.36
N THR A 207 3.61 -18.48 -1.50
CA THR A 207 2.67 -19.45 -2.08
C THR A 207 2.41 -20.61 -1.12
N MET A 208 3.47 -21.18 -0.53
CA MET A 208 3.35 -22.25 0.47
C MET A 208 2.58 -21.77 1.71
N ILE A 209 2.93 -20.60 2.27
CA ILE A 209 2.25 -20.02 3.44
C ILE A 209 0.78 -19.79 3.13
N ASN A 210 0.46 -19.21 1.96
CA ASN A 210 -0.91 -18.96 1.53
C ASN A 210 -1.70 -20.28 1.46
N ASN A 211 -1.14 -21.30 0.82
CA ASN A 211 -1.76 -22.63 0.72
C ASN A 211 -2.04 -23.26 2.09
N ILE A 212 -1.19 -23.03 3.09
CA ILE A 212 -1.37 -23.53 4.46
C ILE A 212 -2.40 -22.69 5.22
N ILE A 213 -2.29 -21.36 5.20
CA ILE A 213 -3.15 -20.45 5.97
C ILE A 213 -4.62 -20.63 5.61
N TRP A 214 -4.94 -20.77 4.32
CA TRP A 214 -6.33 -20.97 3.87
C TRP A 214 -6.95 -22.31 4.28
N GLN A 215 -6.14 -23.29 4.73
CA GLN A 215 -6.66 -24.53 5.34
C GLN A 215 -7.18 -24.30 6.76
N TYR A 216 -6.87 -23.15 7.38
CA TYR A 216 -7.30 -22.79 8.72
C TYR A 216 -8.10 -21.47 8.74
N PRO A 217 -9.39 -21.48 8.35
CA PRO A 217 -10.21 -20.27 8.24
C PRO A 217 -10.26 -19.42 9.52
N SER A 218 -10.24 -20.03 10.70
CA SER A 218 -10.21 -19.31 11.97
C SER A 218 -8.93 -18.51 12.19
N LYS A 219 -7.78 -18.99 11.68
CA LYS A 219 -6.50 -18.26 11.71
C LYS A 219 -6.52 -17.11 10.72
N VAL A 220 -7.12 -17.29 9.55
CA VAL A 220 -7.35 -16.22 8.57
C VAL A 220 -8.16 -15.08 9.18
N VAL A 221 -9.28 -15.41 9.83
CA VAL A 221 -10.11 -14.40 10.54
C VAL A 221 -9.30 -13.70 11.64
N GLY A 222 -8.51 -14.45 12.41
CA GLY A 222 -7.62 -13.89 13.43
C GLY A 222 -6.53 -12.98 12.87
N ILE A 223 -6.03 -13.25 11.66
CA ILE A 223 -5.09 -12.34 10.97
C ILE A 223 -5.82 -11.08 10.49
N PHE A 224 -7.00 -11.23 9.88
CA PHE A 224 -7.80 -10.09 9.43
C PHE A 224 -8.28 -9.20 10.58
N SER A 225 -8.51 -9.74 11.78
CA SER A 225 -8.88 -8.93 12.94
C SER A 225 -7.73 -8.06 13.47
N LEU A 226 -6.48 -8.36 13.09
CA LEU A 226 -5.32 -7.49 13.35
C LEU A 226 -5.22 -6.34 12.35
N LEU A 227 -5.96 -6.38 11.23
CA LEU A 227 -5.88 -5.37 10.18
C LEU A 227 -6.24 -3.96 10.70
N PRO A 228 -7.33 -3.72 11.46
CA PRO A 228 -7.63 -2.38 11.97
C PRO A 228 -6.55 -1.77 12.88
N PRO A 229 -6.07 -2.43 13.96
CA PRO A 229 -5.01 -1.86 14.79
C PRO A 229 -3.69 -1.71 14.02
N PHE A 230 -3.39 -2.64 13.10
CA PHE A 230 -2.23 -2.53 12.22
C PHE A 230 -2.33 -1.30 11.30
N LEU A 231 -3.48 -1.07 10.64
CA LEU A 231 -3.71 0.10 9.79
C LEU A 231 -3.59 1.41 10.59
N LYS A 232 -4.10 1.45 11.83
CA LYS A 232 -3.92 2.61 12.72
C LYS A 232 -2.44 2.88 13.01
N MET A 233 -1.68 1.83 13.34
CA MET A 233 -0.25 1.94 13.58
C MET A 233 0.51 2.42 12.33
N VAL A 234 0.22 1.83 11.17
CA VAL A 234 0.81 2.22 9.88
C VAL A 234 0.45 3.66 9.54
N ALA A 235 -0.80 4.09 9.72
CA ALA A 235 -1.21 5.47 9.48
C ALA A 235 -0.47 6.46 10.41
N GLY A 236 -0.30 6.12 11.69
CA GLY A 236 0.48 6.92 12.63
C GLY A 236 1.96 7.01 12.25
N ALA A 237 2.58 5.87 11.93
CA ALA A 237 3.98 5.80 11.49
C ALA A 237 4.19 6.53 10.16
N ALA A 238 3.31 6.32 9.18
CA ALA A 238 3.31 7.03 7.90
C ALA A 238 3.15 8.53 8.11
N GLY A 239 2.29 8.97 9.03
CA GLY A 239 2.16 10.39 9.38
C GLY A 239 3.47 11.00 9.89
N ILE A 240 4.26 10.27 10.69
CA ILE A 240 5.58 10.71 11.15
C ILE A 240 6.57 10.77 9.99
N SER A 241 6.61 9.74 9.14
CA SER A 241 7.52 9.67 8.00
C SER A 241 7.19 10.73 6.94
N LEU A 242 5.92 10.89 6.58
CA LEU A 242 5.46 11.88 5.60
C LEU A 242 5.75 13.30 6.05
N LYS A 243 5.67 13.60 7.37
CA LYS A 243 6.11 14.91 7.89
C LYS A 243 7.58 15.19 7.59
N LYS A 244 8.44 14.18 7.65
CA LYS A 244 9.86 14.31 7.27
C LYS A 244 10.02 14.43 5.75
N THR A 245 9.30 13.61 4.99
CA THR A 245 9.32 13.65 3.51
C THR A 245 8.83 14.98 2.96
N ASN A 246 7.83 15.61 3.58
CA ASN A 246 7.35 16.95 3.21
C ASN A 246 8.41 18.05 3.42
N GLY A 247 9.50 17.76 4.14
CA GLY A 247 10.65 18.65 4.24
C GLY A 247 11.66 18.50 3.09
N LEU A 248 11.49 17.50 2.22
CA LEU A 248 12.36 17.33 1.04
C LEU A 248 12.01 18.37 -0.04
N PRO A 249 13.00 18.82 -0.82
CA PRO A 249 12.76 19.59 -2.03
C PRO A 249 11.85 18.81 -3.02
N PRO A 250 10.87 19.46 -3.68
CA PRO A 250 9.96 18.77 -4.60
C PRO A 250 10.64 18.02 -5.74
N ASP A 251 11.72 18.57 -6.30
CA ASP A 251 12.53 17.97 -7.36
C ASP A 251 13.15 16.64 -6.92
N LEU A 252 13.76 16.61 -5.73
CA LEU A 252 14.36 15.39 -5.18
C LEU A 252 13.30 14.30 -4.93
N LEU A 253 12.13 14.68 -4.41
CA LEU A 253 11.03 13.74 -4.18
C LEU A 253 10.53 13.14 -5.49
N THR A 254 10.34 13.98 -6.52
CA THR A 254 9.92 13.56 -7.85
C THR A 254 10.95 12.60 -8.47
N ASP A 255 12.25 12.89 -8.36
CA ASP A 255 13.31 12.03 -8.89
C ASP A 255 13.31 10.65 -8.24
N ILE A 256 13.14 10.58 -6.92
CA ILE A 256 13.03 9.31 -6.18
C ILE A 256 11.82 8.52 -6.69
N VAL A 257 10.65 9.15 -6.80
CA VAL A 257 9.42 8.49 -7.28
C VAL A 257 9.59 7.98 -8.72
N ILE A 258 10.15 8.78 -9.62
CA ILE A 258 10.38 8.38 -11.02
C ILE A 258 11.38 7.21 -11.08
N SER A 259 12.45 7.23 -10.27
CA SER A 259 13.42 6.13 -10.22
C SER A 259 12.75 4.83 -9.79
N LEU A 260 11.88 4.87 -8.77
CA LEU A 260 11.15 3.69 -8.31
C LEU A 260 10.16 3.20 -9.37
N LEU A 261 9.44 4.09 -10.04
CA LEU A 261 8.49 3.72 -11.10
C LEU A 261 9.16 2.97 -12.27
N LYS A 262 10.41 3.31 -12.60
CA LYS A 262 11.17 2.63 -13.67
C LYS A 262 11.55 1.19 -13.34
N GLU A 263 11.61 0.83 -12.05
CA GLU A 263 11.99 -0.52 -11.61
C GLU A 263 10.80 -1.50 -11.57
N ILE A 264 9.57 -1.01 -11.76
CA ILE A 264 8.36 -1.83 -11.65
C ILE A 264 8.14 -2.68 -12.91
N ASP A 265 7.99 -3.99 -12.74
CA ASP A 265 7.60 -4.90 -13.83
C ASP A 265 6.09 -4.75 -14.17
N GLY A 266 5.81 -4.19 -15.34
CA GLY A 266 4.45 -4.02 -15.84
C GLY A 266 3.64 -5.30 -15.97
N ARG A 267 4.28 -6.46 -16.18
CA ARG A 267 3.59 -7.76 -16.27
C ARG A 267 3.05 -8.20 -14.92
N GLU A 268 3.85 -8.07 -13.87
CA GLU A 268 3.42 -8.42 -12.50
C GLU A 268 2.29 -7.49 -12.04
N ILE A 269 2.41 -6.20 -12.33
CA ILE A 269 1.34 -5.23 -12.06
C ILE A 269 0.05 -5.58 -12.82
N ALA A 270 0.13 -5.99 -14.09
CA ALA A 270 -1.06 -6.39 -14.84
C ALA A 270 -1.76 -7.60 -14.20
N GLY A 271 -1.00 -8.60 -13.74
CA GLY A 271 -1.53 -9.74 -13.00
C GLY A 271 -2.22 -9.32 -11.69
N LEU A 272 -1.57 -8.45 -10.92
CA LEU A 272 -2.13 -7.91 -9.68
C LEU A 272 -3.42 -7.11 -9.92
N VAL A 273 -3.45 -6.25 -10.95
CA VAL A 273 -4.63 -5.46 -11.30
C VAL A 273 -5.82 -6.37 -11.62
N ASN A 274 -5.61 -7.46 -12.36
CA ASN A 274 -6.68 -8.41 -12.67
C ASN A 274 -7.28 -9.04 -11.40
N GLU A 275 -6.43 -9.51 -10.47
CA GLU A 275 -6.90 -10.09 -9.21
C GLU A 275 -7.61 -9.05 -8.33
N LEU A 276 -7.12 -7.80 -8.29
CA LEU A 276 -7.77 -6.72 -7.57
C LEU A 276 -9.14 -6.36 -8.16
N MET A 277 -9.29 -6.36 -9.48
CA MET A 277 -10.58 -6.13 -10.14
C MET A 277 -11.58 -7.24 -9.79
N GLU A 278 -11.12 -8.50 -9.73
CA GLU A 278 -11.95 -9.62 -9.32
C GLU A 278 -12.34 -9.57 -7.83
N ILE A 279 -11.41 -9.16 -6.96
CA ILE A 279 -11.71 -8.87 -5.54
C ILE A 279 -12.74 -7.74 -5.44
N GLY A 280 -12.59 -6.66 -6.18
CA GLY A 280 -13.55 -5.55 -6.23
C GLY A 280 -14.94 -6.00 -6.66
N ARG A 281 -15.02 -6.86 -7.69
CA ARG A 281 -16.28 -7.47 -8.15
C ARG A 281 -16.93 -8.33 -7.04
N LYS A 282 -16.14 -9.17 -6.35
CA LYS A 282 -16.59 -10.01 -5.24
C LYS A 282 -17.06 -9.18 -4.05
N LEU A 283 -16.33 -8.12 -3.67
CA LEU A 283 -16.71 -7.19 -2.61
C LEU A 283 -18.00 -6.45 -2.95
N HIS A 284 -18.15 -5.96 -4.18
CA HIS A 284 -19.37 -5.31 -4.63
C HIS A 284 -20.58 -6.26 -4.53
N THR A 285 -20.41 -7.49 -5.01
CA THR A 285 -21.47 -8.52 -4.97
C THR A 285 -21.79 -8.91 -3.53
N GLY A 286 -20.78 -9.18 -2.70
CA GLY A 286 -20.95 -9.52 -1.30
C GLY A 286 -21.62 -8.39 -0.49
N SER A 287 -21.26 -7.14 -0.76
CA SER A 287 -21.92 -5.98 -0.16
C SER A 287 -23.40 -5.89 -0.50
N ALA A 288 -23.80 -6.30 -1.71
CA ALA A 288 -25.20 -6.33 -2.10
C ALA A 288 -25.96 -7.49 -1.46
N LEU A 289 -25.30 -8.64 -1.25
CA LEU A 289 -25.89 -9.82 -0.61
C LEU A 289 -26.11 -9.66 0.91
N ILE A 290 -25.24 -8.90 1.59
CA ILE A 290 -25.31 -8.69 3.04
C ILE A 290 -26.18 -7.48 3.40
N GLY A 291 -26.35 -6.53 2.48
CA GLY A 291 -27.19 -5.35 2.65
C GLY A 291 -28.69 -5.62 2.50
N GLU A 292 -29.50 -4.63 2.79
CA GLU A 292 -30.95 -4.68 2.50
C GLU A 292 -31.18 -4.53 0.98
N PRO A 293 -32.28 -5.06 0.43
CA PRO A 293 -32.63 -4.88 -0.98
C PRO A 293 -32.63 -3.40 -1.38
N GLY A 294 -31.73 -3.01 -2.29
CA GLY A 294 -31.56 -1.62 -2.74
C GLY A 294 -30.61 -0.77 -1.89
N ALA A 295 -30.09 -1.28 -0.77
CA ALA A 295 -29.17 -0.59 0.12
C ALA A 295 -27.95 -1.46 0.50
N PRO A 296 -26.92 -1.54 -0.39
CA PRO A 296 -25.71 -2.30 -0.10
C PRO A 296 -24.99 -1.78 1.17
N LEU A 297 -24.39 -2.69 1.93
CA LEU A 297 -23.80 -2.37 3.25
C LEU A 297 -22.51 -1.53 3.17
N LEU A 298 -21.62 -1.83 2.21
CA LEU A 298 -20.30 -1.21 2.09
C LEU A 298 -20.37 0.31 1.89
N PRO A 299 -21.22 0.87 0.99
CA PRO A 299 -21.37 2.32 0.86
C PRO A 299 -21.74 3.01 2.18
N LYS A 300 -22.63 2.42 2.98
CA LYS A 300 -23.07 3.00 4.27
C LYS A 300 -21.92 3.04 5.28
N ALA A 301 -21.20 1.92 5.42
CA ALA A 301 -20.05 1.85 6.32
C ALA A 301 -18.91 2.80 5.89
N LEU A 302 -18.67 2.90 4.58
CA LEU A 302 -17.67 3.80 4.02
C LEU A 302 -18.03 5.27 4.21
N ALA A 303 -19.29 5.65 3.97
CA ALA A 303 -19.75 7.03 4.16
C ALA A 303 -19.53 7.52 5.59
N ALA A 304 -19.89 6.70 6.60
CA ALA A 304 -19.68 7.04 8.00
C ALA A 304 -18.18 7.25 8.34
N LYS A 305 -17.29 6.45 7.73
CA LYS A 305 -15.84 6.61 7.95
C LYS A 305 -15.23 7.77 7.16
N LEU A 306 -15.74 8.05 5.97
CA LEU A 306 -15.31 9.21 5.19
C LEU A 306 -15.70 10.51 5.89
N ASP A 307 -16.86 10.59 6.53
CA ASP A 307 -17.29 11.76 7.31
C ASP A 307 -16.33 12.06 8.48
N GLU A 308 -15.95 11.01 9.24
CA GLU A 308 -14.95 11.10 10.31
C GLU A 308 -13.58 11.59 9.82
N ILE A 309 -13.18 11.19 8.60
CA ILE A 309 -11.90 11.59 8.00
C ILE A 309 -11.98 13.01 7.47
N VAL A 310 -12.99 13.34 6.66
CA VAL A 310 -13.14 14.64 5.98
C VAL A 310 -13.25 15.77 7.00
N SER A 311 -13.92 15.55 8.12
CA SER A 311 -14.01 16.54 9.21
C SER A 311 -12.67 16.91 9.88
N GLN A 312 -11.60 16.12 9.66
CA GLN A 312 -10.26 16.37 10.21
C GLN A 312 -9.27 16.90 9.18
N ILE A 313 -9.67 16.99 7.90
CA ILE A 313 -8.79 17.42 6.81
C ILE A 313 -8.78 18.95 6.70
N ASP A 314 -7.59 19.54 6.59
CA ASP A 314 -7.46 20.95 6.19
C ASP A 314 -7.94 21.14 4.74
N ALA A 315 -9.06 21.85 4.57
CA ALA A 315 -9.71 22.01 3.27
C ALA A 315 -8.79 22.66 2.22
N THR A 316 -7.98 23.63 2.62
CA THR A 316 -7.08 24.34 1.70
C THR A 316 -6.00 23.41 1.14
N THR A 317 -5.32 22.68 2.03
CA THR A 317 -4.28 21.71 1.66
C THR A 317 -4.87 20.58 0.83
N PHE A 318 -6.06 20.12 1.20
CA PHE A 318 -6.79 19.10 0.45
C PHE A 318 -7.07 19.51 -0.99
N TRP A 319 -7.63 20.71 -1.21
CA TRP A 319 -7.94 21.17 -2.56
C TRP A 319 -6.70 21.43 -3.40
N LYS A 320 -5.64 22.01 -2.83
CA LYS A 320 -4.34 22.17 -3.53
C LYS A 320 -3.75 20.82 -3.94
N GLY A 321 -3.71 19.87 -3.00
CA GLY A 321 -3.24 18.51 -3.28
C GLY A 321 -4.10 17.81 -4.32
N ARG A 322 -5.42 18.00 -4.27
CA ARG A 322 -6.35 17.42 -5.25
C ARG A 322 -6.16 17.99 -6.65
N ILE A 323 -5.89 19.29 -6.81
CA ILE A 323 -5.57 19.91 -8.11
C ILE A 323 -4.29 19.29 -8.66
N ALA A 324 -3.21 19.26 -7.88
CA ALA A 324 -1.95 18.65 -8.31
C ALA A 324 -2.11 17.16 -8.69
N LEU A 325 -2.89 16.39 -7.91
CA LEU A 325 -3.22 15.01 -8.24
C LEU A 325 -4.10 14.89 -9.50
N ALA A 326 -4.99 15.85 -9.76
CA ALA A 326 -5.80 15.88 -10.96
C ALA A 326 -4.95 16.13 -12.21
N GLU A 327 -3.97 17.04 -12.13
CA GLU A 327 -2.98 17.29 -13.19
C GLU A 327 -2.14 16.04 -13.46
N ILE A 328 -1.56 15.42 -12.42
CA ILE A 328 -0.80 14.16 -12.54
C ILE A 328 -1.68 13.06 -13.16
N LYS A 329 -2.94 12.94 -12.71
CA LYS A 329 -3.90 11.98 -13.25
C LYS A 329 -4.22 12.28 -14.71
N ALA A 330 -4.32 13.54 -15.12
CA ALA A 330 -4.57 13.91 -16.52
C ALA A 330 -3.40 13.46 -17.42
N THR A 331 -2.16 13.72 -17.01
CA THR A 331 -0.96 13.22 -17.73
C THR A 331 -0.92 11.69 -17.78
N PHE A 332 -1.29 11.02 -16.68
CA PHE A 332 -1.37 9.56 -16.66
C PHE A 332 -2.48 9.03 -17.56
N ASP A 333 -3.67 9.63 -17.52
CA ASP A 333 -4.81 9.26 -18.37
C ASP A 333 -4.46 9.45 -19.84
N GLU A 334 -3.77 10.54 -20.22
CA GLU A 334 -3.28 10.76 -21.58
C GLU A 334 -2.33 9.63 -22.02
N ALA A 335 -1.30 9.33 -21.21
CA ALA A 335 -0.36 8.25 -21.50
C ALA A 335 -1.04 6.87 -21.58
N LEU A 336 -2.02 6.63 -20.71
CA LEU A 336 -2.82 5.40 -20.72
C LEU A 336 -3.71 5.33 -21.96
N THR A 337 -4.39 6.42 -22.29
CA THR A 337 -5.27 6.53 -23.45
C THR A 337 -4.49 6.32 -24.74
N ASP A 338 -3.33 6.94 -24.89
CA ASP A 338 -2.41 6.71 -26.00
C ASP A 338 -1.98 5.25 -26.11
N THR A 339 -1.74 4.61 -24.96
CA THR A 339 -1.38 3.19 -24.92
C THR A 339 -2.59 2.32 -25.31
N VAL A 340 -3.77 2.58 -24.77
CA VAL A 340 -5.01 1.85 -25.07
C VAL A 340 -5.40 1.99 -26.54
N TYR A 341 -5.23 3.17 -27.14
CA TYR A 341 -5.54 3.38 -28.57
C TYR A 341 -4.63 2.60 -29.52
N ARG A 342 -3.45 2.16 -29.06
CA ARG A 342 -2.59 1.22 -29.81
C ARG A 342 -3.13 -0.23 -29.80
N HIS A 343 -4.17 -0.50 -29.01
CA HIS A 343 -4.80 -1.82 -28.82
C HIS A 343 -6.30 -1.77 -29.21
N PRO A 344 -6.65 -1.99 -30.50
CA PRO A 344 -8.03 -1.82 -31.02
C PRO A 344 -9.12 -2.59 -30.25
N GLU A 345 -8.79 -3.76 -29.72
CA GLU A 345 -9.66 -4.59 -28.90
C GLU A 345 -10.12 -3.89 -27.62
N ASN A 346 -9.22 -3.13 -26.98
CA ASN A 346 -9.51 -2.41 -25.75
C ASN A 346 -10.35 -1.16 -26.03
N VAL A 347 -10.12 -0.51 -27.17
CA VAL A 347 -10.94 0.63 -27.63
C VAL A 347 -12.38 0.17 -27.87
N ALA A 348 -12.57 -0.93 -28.61
CA ALA A 348 -13.90 -1.48 -28.88
C ALA A 348 -14.63 -1.89 -27.59
N LEU A 349 -13.95 -2.59 -26.68
CA LEU A 349 -14.53 -2.95 -25.39
C LEU A 349 -14.87 -1.71 -24.54
N GLY A 350 -14.00 -0.70 -24.56
CA GLY A 350 -14.20 0.60 -23.93
C GLY A 350 -15.44 1.32 -24.47
N MET A 351 -15.69 1.30 -25.77
CA MET A 351 -16.90 1.88 -26.37
C MET A 351 -18.18 1.15 -25.94
N ILE A 352 -18.12 -0.17 -25.77
CA ILE A 352 -19.28 -0.99 -25.35
C ILE A 352 -19.58 -0.84 -23.86
N LYS A 353 -18.54 -0.82 -23.01
CA LYS A 353 -18.69 -0.79 -21.54
C LYS A 353 -18.67 0.62 -20.97
N GLY A 354 -18.06 1.57 -21.67
CA GLY A 354 -17.91 2.98 -21.29
C GLY A 354 -19.23 3.65 -20.90
N PRO A 355 -20.32 3.52 -21.69
CA PRO A 355 -21.61 4.09 -21.34
C PRO A 355 -22.13 3.66 -19.97
N LYS A 356 -21.89 2.41 -19.55
CA LYS A 356 -22.28 1.94 -18.20
C LYS A 356 -21.54 2.67 -17.10
N LEU A 357 -20.24 2.92 -17.29
CA LEU A 357 -19.42 3.69 -16.34
C LEU A 357 -19.87 5.16 -16.30
N VAL A 358 -20.15 5.76 -17.46
CA VAL A 358 -20.69 7.12 -17.56
C VAL A 358 -22.03 7.22 -16.83
N ASN A 359 -22.95 6.28 -17.02
CA ASN A 359 -24.24 6.26 -16.32
C ASN A 359 -24.10 6.13 -14.80
N ILE A 360 -23.15 5.32 -14.32
CA ILE A 360 -22.84 5.24 -12.88
C ILE A 360 -22.33 6.59 -12.36
N ARG A 361 -21.41 7.25 -13.09
CA ARG A 361 -20.88 8.56 -12.73
C ARG A 361 -21.96 9.65 -12.77
N MET A 362 -22.82 9.66 -13.78
CA MET A 362 -23.94 10.59 -13.91
C MET A 362 -24.90 10.47 -12.73
N ARG A 363 -25.28 9.25 -12.32
CA ARG A 363 -26.10 9.04 -11.11
C ARG A 363 -25.43 9.57 -9.85
N SER A 364 -24.11 9.40 -9.72
CA SER A 364 -23.34 9.95 -8.61
C SER A 364 -23.30 11.49 -8.62
N ARG A 365 -23.13 12.10 -9.81
CA ARG A 365 -23.14 13.55 -9.98
C ARG A 365 -24.51 14.16 -9.74
N ASN A 366 -25.58 13.50 -10.18
CA ASN A 366 -26.95 13.95 -9.97
C ASN A 366 -27.26 14.11 -8.48
N ARG A 367 -26.81 13.15 -7.64
CA ARG A 367 -26.93 13.27 -6.18
C ARG A 367 -26.19 14.49 -5.62
N GLY A 368 -25.07 14.87 -6.21
CA GLY A 368 -24.34 16.08 -5.84
C GLY A 368 -25.06 17.34 -6.29
N MET A 369 -25.65 17.35 -7.49
CA MET A 369 -26.45 18.46 -8.02
C MET A 369 -27.69 18.73 -7.16
N SER A 370 -28.39 17.68 -6.72
CA SER A 370 -29.51 17.84 -5.78
C SER A 370 -29.09 18.47 -4.43
N HIS A 371 -27.81 18.37 -4.05
CA HIS A 371 -27.32 19.09 -2.88
C HIS A 371 -27.04 20.57 -3.18
N LEU A 372 -26.54 20.89 -4.38
CA LEU A 372 -26.37 22.28 -4.83
C LEU A 372 -27.73 23.00 -4.94
N GLU A 373 -28.77 22.32 -5.42
CA GLU A 373 -30.14 22.82 -5.47
C GLU A 373 -30.70 23.17 -4.08
N SER A 374 -30.18 22.54 -3.02
CA SER A 374 -30.60 22.80 -1.64
C SER A 374 -29.86 23.96 -0.96
N MET A 375 -28.86 24.55 -1.63
CA MET A 375 -28.12 25.71 -1.11
C MET A 375 -28.96 26.99 -1.25
N ASP A 376 -28.67 28.01 -0.44
CA ASP A 376 -29.29 29.32 -0.59
C ASP A 376 -28.85 30.00 -1.91
N GLY A 377 -29.77 30.78 -2.50
CA GLY A 377 -29.55 31.35 -3.84
C GLY A 377 -28.38 32.32 -3.95
N GLU A 378 -28.04 33.04 -2.87
CA GLU A 378 -26.93 33.98 -2.84
C GLU A 378 -25.58 33.24 -2.85
N SER A 379 -25.41 32.26 -1.96
CA SER A 379 -24.21 31.42 -1.93
C SER A 379 -24.04 30.60 -3.20
N LEU A 380 -25.13 30.11 -3.80
CA LEU A 380 -25.08 29.39 -5.07
C LEU A 380 -24.59 30.29 -6.21
N SER A 381 -25.12 31.51 -6.32
CA SER A 381 -24.74 32.48 -7.36
C SER A 381 -23.27 32.88 -7.28
N GLU A 382 -22.76 33.18 -6.08
CA GLU A 382 -21.36 33.53 -5.88
C GLU A 382 -20.42 32.38 -6.26
N ASN A 383 -20.74 31.16 -5.81
CA ASN A 383 -19.94 29.97 -6.11
C ASN A 383 -19.94 29.61 -7.60
N ILE A 384 -21.10 29.72 -8.28
CA ILE A 384 -21.19 29.47 -9.73
C ILE A 384 -20.39 30.52 -10.50
N THR A 385 -20.46 31.79 -10.11
CA THR A 385 -19.71 32.87 -10.79
C THR A 385 -18.20 32.62 -10.70
N HIS A 386 -17.71 32.28 -9.50
CA HIS A 386 -16.31 31.94 -9.31
C HIS A 386 -15.92 30.69 -10.13
N LEU A 387 -16.77 29.66 -10.13
CA LEU A 387 -16.56 28.45 -10.91
C LEU A 387 -16.44 28.77 -12.41
N LEU A 388 -17.37 29.52 -12.99
CA LEU A 388 -17.37 29.88 -14.41
C LEU A 388 -16.13 30.71 -14.79
N SER A 389 -15.67 31.59 -13.90
CA SER A 389 -14.46 32.40 -14.16
C SER A 389 -13.16 31.57 -14.16
N ALA A 390 -13.16 30.42 -13.50
CA ALA A 390 -12.01 29.53 -13.41
C ALA A 390 -11.94 28.49 -14.55
N TYR A 391 -13.01 28.34 -15.33
CA TYR A 391 -13.04 27.40 -16.47
C TYR A 391 -12.23 27.93 -17.65
N ASP A 392 -11.38 27.07 -18.21
CA ASP A 392 -10.76 27.35 -19.50
C ASP A 392 -11.79 27.18 -20.63
N VAL A 393 -12.30 28.32 -21.09
CA VAL A 393 -13.29 28.40 -22.17
C VAL A 393 -12.73 27.84 -23.48
N GLN A 394 -11.41 27.96 -23.72
CA GLN A 394 -10.79 27.48 -24.95
C GLN A 394 -10.73 25.95 -24.98
N GLU A 395 -10.23 25.31 -23.92
CA GLU A 395 -10.23 23.85 -23.84
C GLU A 395 -11.63 23.27 -23.95
N THR A 396 -12.61 23.91 -23.29
CA THR A 396 -14.02 23.51 -23.38
C THR A 396 -14.56 23.61 -24.81
N ALA A 397 -14.22 24.67 -25.53
CA ALA A 397 -14.59 24.83 -26.94
C ALA A 397 -13.94 23.77 -27.84
N GLU A 398 -12.68 23.40 -27.59
CA GLU A 398 -11.98 22.35 -28.35
C GLU A 398 -12.61 20.96 -28.14
N ILE A 399 -12.96 20.62 -26.90
CA ILE A 399 -13.70 19.39 -26.56
C ILE A 399 -15.06 19.38 -27.25
N PHE A 400 -15.81 20.48 -27.17
CA PHE A 400 -17.12 20.61 -27.80
C PHE A 400 -17.04 20.47 -29.33
N ASN A 401 -16.08 21.13 -29.97
CA ASN A 401 -15.84 21.00 -31.41
C ASN A 401 -15.47 19.56 -31.81
N SER A 402 -14.67 18.87 -31.01
CA SER A 402 -14.31 17.47 -31.25
C SER A 402 -15.52 16.55 -31.14
N PHE A 403 -16.38 16.80 -30.16
CA PHE A 403 -17.65 16.11 -30.00
C PHE A 403 -18.61 16.35 -31.18
N LEU A 404 -18.78 17.60 -31.62
CA LEU A 404 -19.59 17.93 -32.80
C LEU A 404 -19.09 17.21 -34.06
N LYS A 405 -17.77 17.12 -34.27
CA LYS A 405 -17.19 16.36 -35.39
C LYS A 405 -17.54 14.88 -35.32
N ILE A 406 -17.54 14.28 -34.12
CA ILE A 406 -17.93 12.88 -33.92
C ILE A 406 -19.43 12.70 -34.20
N LEU A 407 -20.28 13.58 -33.67
CA LEU A 407 -21.72 13.55 -33.89
C LEU A 407 -22.08 13.70 -35.37
N ASN A 408 -21.46 14.64 -36.09
CA ASN A 408 -21.71 14.83 -37.51
C ASN A 408 -21.35 13.56 -38.30
N ARG A 409 -20.17 12.98 -38.04
CA ARG A 409 -19.77 11.70 -38.66
C ARG A 409 -20.72 10.57 -38.32
N PHE A 410 -21.21 10.51 -37.08
CA PHE A 410 -22.15 9.50 -36.64
C PHE A 410 -23.53 9.68 -37.30
N GLY A 411 -24.04 10.91 -37.36
CA GLY A 411 -25.30 11.26 -38.01
C GLY A 411 -25.29 11.01 -39.51
N GLU A 412 -24.16 11.27 -40.19
CA GLU A 412 -23.96 10.93 -41.60
C GLU A 412 -24.00 9.41 -41.85
N GLN A 413 -23.50 8.61 -40.91
CA GLN A 413 -23.40 7.14 -41.06
C GLN A 413 -24.63 6.38 -40.53
N LYS A 414 -25.28 6.90 -39.49
CA LYS A 414 -26.39 6.26 -38.75
C LYS A 414 -27.41 7.31 -38.27
N PRO A 415 -28.10 8.00 -39.20
CA PRO A 415 -29.03 9.06 -38.85
C PRO A 415 -30.19 8.57 -37.97
N GLU A 416 -30.67 7.35 -38.16
CA GLU A 416 -31.79 6.78 -37.37
C GLU A 416 -31.40 6.61 -35.89
N ALA A 417 -30.18 6.13 -35.62
CA ALA A 417 -29.71 5.94 -34.25
C ALA A 417 -29.49 7.28 -33.52
N LEU A 418 -29.04 8.31 -34.25
CA LEU A 418 -28.92 9.66 -33.70
C LEU A 418 -30.31 10.24 -33.39
N SER A 419 -31.28 10.07 -34.28
CA SER A 419 -32.67 10.49 -34.08
C SER A 419 -33.30 9.80 -32.86
N GLU A 420 -33.12 8.47 -32.73
CA GLU A 420 -33.60 7.72 -31.57
C GLU A 420 -32.97 8.23 -30.27
N PHE A 421 -31.66 8.46 -30.26
CA PHE A 421 -30.97 8.99 -29.10
C PHE A 421 -31.47 10.39 -28.72
N ILE A 422 -31.61 11.31 -29.69
CA ILE A 422 -32.15 12.65 -29.46
C ILE A 422 -33.59 12.57 -28.93
N GLY A 423 -34.43 11.72 -29.50
CA GLY A 423 -35.79 11.49 -29.02
C GLY A 423 -35.83 11.00 -27.57
N GLN A 424 -34.95 10.08 -27.19
CA GLN A 424 -34.82 9.62 -25.79
C GLN A 424 -34.38 10.75 -24.85
N VAL A 425 -33.48 11.63 -25.29
CA VAL A 425 -33.05 12.80 -24.51
C VAL A 425 -34.19 13.79 -24.34
N ILE A 426 -34.86 14.17 -25.43
CA ILE A 426 -35.98 15.12 -25.40
C ILE A 426 -37.10 14.62 -24.47
N ASN A 427 -37.46 13.34 -24.57
CA ASN A 427 -38.48 12.73 -23.71
C ASN A 427 -38.08 12.64 -22.22
N ALA A 428 -36.81 12.81 -21.90
CA ALA A 428 -36.30 12.76 -20.52
C ALA A 428 -36.06 14.15 -19.91
N VAL A 429 -36.12 15.23 -20.72
CA VAL A 429 -35.91 16.61 -20.28
C VAL A 429 -37.25 17.22 -19.91
N ASP A 430 -37.28 17.96 -18.80
CA ASP A 430 -38.40 18.82 -18.44
C ASP A 430 -38.42 20.03 -19.41
N LEU A 431 -39.42 20.05 -20.29
CA LEU A 431 -39.50 21.06 -21.36
C LEU A 431 -39.81 22.45 -20.82
N ASP A 432 -40.51 22.56 -19.67
CA ASP A 432 -40.83 23.84 -19.05
C ASP A 432 -39.55 24.47 -18.47
N GLU A 433 -38.77 23.69 -17.73
CA GLU A 433 -37.49 24.14 -17.17
C GLU A 433 -36.47 24.46 -18.27
N LEU A 434 -36.46 23.68 -19.36
CA LEU A 434 -35.64 23.97 -20.53
C LEU A 434 -36.05 25.29 -21.20
N ALA A 435 -37.36 25.55 -21.32
CA ALA A 435 -37.87 26.79 -21.90
C ALA A 435 -37.47 28.01 -21.06
N ASP A 436 -37.58 27.92 -19.73
CA ASP A 436 -37.18 29.00 -18.83
C ASP A 436 -35.66 29.22 -18.83
N ALA A 437 -34.86 28.15 -18.82
CA ALA A 437 -33.42 28.25 -18.98
C ALA A 437 -33.01 28.88 -20.32
N ALA A 438 -33.68 28.49 -21.42
CA ALA A 438 -33.44 29.06 -22.74
C ALA A 438 -33.78 30.55 -22.77
N ARG A 439 -34.93 30.97 -22.21
CA ARG A 439 -35.32 32.39 -22.09
C ARG A 439 -34.23 33.20 -21.38
N LEU A 440 -33.77 32.75 -20.23
CA LEU A 440 -32.70 33.42 -19.47
C LEU A 440 -31.41 33.57 -20.28
N VAL A 441 -31.02 32.53 -21.01
CA VAL A 441 -29.83 32.56 -21.87
C VAL A 441 -30.01 33.54 -23.03
N PHE A 442 -31.14 33.48 -23.74
CA PHE A 442 -31.37 34.34 -24.91
C PHE A 442 -31.56 35.82 -24.54
N GLU A 443 -32.26 36.11 -23.44
CA GLU A 443 -32.44 37.47 -22.94
C GLU A 443 -31.14 38.06 -22.36
N GLY A 444 -30.34 37.24 -21.67
CA GLY A 444 -29.11 37.69 -21.01
C GLY A 444 -27.86 37.75 -21.89
N THR A 445 -27.78 36.95 -22.97
CA THR A 445 -26.54 36.78 -23.76
C THR A 445 -26.69 37.03 -25.25
N GLY A 446 -27.80 37.64 -25.69
CA GLY A 446 -28.17 37.79 -27.10
C GLY A 446 -27.08 38.35 -28.03
N ASP A 447 -26.25 39.29 -27.55
CA ASP A 447 -25.15 39.84 -28.35
C ASP A 447 -23.95 38.90 -28.49
N ALA A 448 -23.62 38.13 -27.44
CA ALA A 448 -22.54 37.14 -27.47
C ALA A 448 -22.91 35.92 -28.33
N LEU A 449 -24.19 35.54 -28.34
CA LEU A 449 -24.70 34.43 -29.15
C LEU A 449 -25.01 34.82 -30.60
N ARG A 450 -25.02 36.11 -30.94
CA ARG A 450 -25.37 36.59 -32.29
C ARG A 450 -24.65 35.86 -33.43
N PRO A 451 -23.34 35.54 -33.37
CA PRO A 451 -22.67 34.79 -34.45
C PRO A 451 -23.18 33.36 -34.59
N VAL A 452 -23.41 32.67 -33.47
CA VAL A 452 -23.96 31.30 -33.43
C VAL A 452 -25.40 31.32 -33.95
N ALA A 453 -26.21 32.25 -33.45
CA ALA A 453 -27.57 32.46 -33.90
C ALA A 453 -27.61 32.71 -35.41
N ARG A 454 -26.80 33.60 -35.98
CA ARG A 454 -26.76 33.83 -37.44
C ARG A 454 -26.44 32.59 -38.27
N THR A 455 -25.72 31.62 -37.69
CA THR A 455 -25.34 30.39 -38.37
C THR A 455 -26.47 29.35 -38.35
N ILE A 456 -27.16 29.23 -37.22
CA ILE A 456 -28.13 28.14 -36.97
C ILE A 456 -29.58 28.62 -37.18
N LEU A 457 -29.87 29.88 -36.88
CA LEU A 457 -31.20 30.48 -36.89
C LEU A 457 -31.89 30.38 -38.26
N PRO A 458 -31.25 30.54 -39.43
CA PRO A 458 -31.94 30.36 -40.71
C PRO A 458 -32.57 28.96 -40.84
N SER A 459 -31.83 27.92 -40.48
CA SER A 459 -32.34 26.54 -40.49
C SER A 459 -33.42 26.33 -39.44
N LEU A 460 -33.27 26.92 -38.24
CA LEU A 460 -34.27 26.86 -37.18
C LEU A 460 -35.54 27.64 -37.50
N VAL A 461 -35.44 28.75 -38.24
CA VAL A 461 -36.62 29.54 -38.67
C VAL A 461 -37.41 28.77 -39.70
N VAL A 462 -36.75 28.10 -40.66
CA VAL A 462 -37.45 27.23 -41.61
C VAL A 462 -38.16 26.09 -40.87
N TRP A 463 -37.43 25.36 -40.02
CA TRP A 463 -37.99 24.28 -39.22
C TRP A 463 -39.08 24.76 -38.24
N GLY A 464 -38.89 25.93 -37.63
CA GLY A 464 -39.84 26.56 -36.73
C GLY A 464 -41.10 27.01 -37.46
N CYS A 465 -41.00 27.55 -38.68
CA CYS A 465 -42.16 27.85 -39.52
C CYS A 465 -42.96 26.58 -39.87
N ASP A 466 -42.28 25.44 -40.01
CA ASP A 466 -42.95 24.14 -40.21
C ASP A 466 -43.69 23.67 -38.93
N ILE A 467 -43.10 23.86 -37.75
CA ILE A 467 -43.74 23.53 -36.46
C ILE A 467 -44.87 24.48 -36.12
N LEU A 468 -44.70 25.77 -36.42
CA LEU A 468 -45.68 26.81 -36.15
C LEU A 468 -46.86 26.75 -37.14
N GLN A 469 -47.02 25.70 -37.94
CA GLN A 469 -48.26 25.52 -38.70
C GLN A 469 -49.44 25.39 -37.73
N PRO A 470 -50.65 25.86 -38.09
CA PRO A 470 -51.80 25.74 -37.21
C PRO A 470 -52.08 24.27 -36.88
N GLU A 471 -51.97 23.92 -35.61
CA GLU A 471 -52.33 22.61 -35.06
C GLU A 471 -53.29 22.80 -33.88
N ASP A 472 -54.12 21.80 -33.60
CA ASP A 472 -55.05 21.81 -32.47
C ASP A 472 -54.36 21.14 -31.26
N ASP A 473 -53.43 21.86 -30.64
CA ASP A 473 -52.66 21.41 -29.49
C ASP A 473 -52.65 22.44 -28.34
N GLU A 474 -52.06 22.06 -27.20
CA GLU A 474 -51.99 22.91 -26.01
C GLU A 474 -51.04 24.13 -26.16
N ASN A 475 -50.24 24.17 -27.22
CA ASN A 475 -49.25 25.22 -27.49
C ASN A 475 -49.71 26.21 -28.56
N GLU A 476 -50.87 25.99 -29.18
CA GLU A 476 -51.34 26.77 -30.34
C GLU A 476 -51.48 28.28 -30.04
N ASP A 477 -51.83 28.65 -28.80
CA ASP A 477 -51.89 30.05 -28.38
C ASP A 477 -50.51 30.74 -28.46
N ASP A 478 -49.45 30.08 -27.99
CA ASP A 478 -48.08 30.59 -28.07
C ASP A 478 -47.53 30.50 -29.49
N ALA A 479 -47.86 29.43 -30.22
CA ALA A 479 -47.52 29.31 -31.64
C ALA A 479 -48.16 30.43 -32.48
N SER A 480 -49.40 30.80 -32.17
CA SER A 480 -50.12 31.92 -32.80
C SER A 480 -49.44 33.25 -32.55
N ARG A 481 -49.02 33.50 -31.31
CA ARG A 481 -48.25 34.69 -30.94
C ARG A 481 -46.91 34.76 -31.66
N ALA A 482 -46.21 33.62 -31.79
CA ALA A 482 -44.95 33.54 -32.53
C ALA A 482 -45.15 33.81 -34.04
N ARG A 483 -46.21 33.24 -34.65
CA ARG A 483 -46.60 33.53 -36.04
C ARG A 483 -46.90 35.03 -36.24
N GLU A 484 -47.63 35.66 -35.32
CA GLU A 484 -47.95 37.09 -35.40
C GLU A 484 -46.68 37.96 -35.26
N ALA A 485 -45.78 37.60 -34.35
CA ALA A 485 -44.49 38.26 -34.19
C ALA A 485 -43.64 38.16 -35.48
N LEU A 486 -43.52 36.96 -36.07
CA LEU A 486 -42.84 36.77 -37.35
C LEU A 486 -43.49 37.59 -38.47
N ARG A 487 -44.82 37.59 -38.55
CA ARG A 487 -45.56 38.38 -39.53
C ARG A 487 -45.29 39.88 -39.38
N SER A 488 -45.24 40.39 -38.15
CA SER A 488 -44.92 41.80 -37.87
C SER A 488 -43.50 42.17 -38.31
N LEU A 489 -42.52 41.27 -38.11
CA LEU A 489 -41.14 41.45 -38.54
C LEU A 489 -41.04 41.58 -40.07
N PHE A 490 -41.77 40.75 -40.82
CA PHE A 490 -41.74 40.76 -42.29
C PHE A 490 -42.64 41.84 -42.94
N LEU A 491 -43.61 42.39 -42.21
CA LEU A 491 -44.49 43.46 -42.71
C LEU A 491 -43.95 44.88 -42.43
N THR A 492 -42.84 45.00 -41.71
CA THR A 492 -42.19 46.30 -41.51
C THR A 492 -41.43 46.65 -42.80
N GLU A 493 -42.07 47.42 -43.70
CA GLU A 493 -41.48 47.90 -44.96
C GLU A 493 -40.10 48.55 -44.73
N GLU A 494 -39.11 48.16 -45.56
CA GLU A 494 -37.84 48.88 -45.68
C GLU A 494 -38.10 50.34 -46.10
N VAL A 495 -37.72 51.30 -45.26
CA VAL A 495 -37.58 52.72 -45.61
C VAL A 495 -36.15 53.01 -46.03
#